data_AF-A0A1V6VLQ2-F1
#
_entry.id   AF-A0A1V6VLQ2-F1
#
_cell.length_a   1.000
_cell.length_b   1.000
_cell.length_c   1.000
_cell.angle_alpha   90.00
_cell.angle_beta   90.00
_cell.angle_gamma   90.00
#
_symmetry.space_group_name_H-M   'P 1'
#
loop_
_entity.id
_entity.type
_entity.pdbx_description
1 polymer ?
#
loop_
_entity_poly.entity_id
_entity_poly.type
_entity_poly.pdbx_seq_one_letter_code
_entity_poly.pdbx_strand_id
1 'polypeptide(L)' 'MQDAAHHAPRASLFTQELWEEQLVSFIAVSRLPFQLVEHPQFRSLIKMAQLAPTCPEVPSAKTIRRRLQSTVKER' A
#
# COMPACT_ATOMS: atom_id res chain seq x y z
N MET A 1 -14.03 -7.52 -37.79
CA MET A 1 -12.79 -8.06 -37.21
C MET A 1 -12.20 -6.91 -36.40
N GLN A 2 -12.42 -6.88 -35.08
CA GLN A 2 -11.39 -7.19 -34.05
C GLN A 2 -10.12 -6.34 -34.30
N ASP A 3 -9.81 -5.35 -33.46
CA ASP A 3 -9.07 -5.63 -32.24
C ASP A 3 -9.58 -4.88 -31.01
N ALA A 4 -10.24 -5.62 -30.12
CA ALA A 4 -10.30 -5.29 -28.71
C ALA A 4 -8.93 -5.60 -28.11
N ALA A 5 -8.02 -4.62 -28.18
CA ALA A 5 -6.76 -4.67 -27.46
C ALA A 5 -7.08 -4.74 -25.97
N HIS A 6 -7.03 -5.97 -25.45
CA HIS A 6 -7.06 -6.25 -24.04
C HIS A 6 -5.93 -5.44 -23.39
N HIS A 7 -6.30 -4.34 -22.75
CA HIS A 7 -5.43 -3.62 -21.82
C HIS A 7 -5.31 -4.48 -20.54
N ALA A 8 -4.80 -5.71 -20.69
CA ALA A 8 -4.27 -6.43 -19.56
C ALA A 8 -3.17 -5.52 -18.98
N PRO A 9 -3.22 -5.15 -17.69
CA PRO A 9 -2.09 -4.48 -17.07
C PRO A 9 -0.92 -5.44 -17.28
N ARG A 10 0.10 -5.03 -18.05
CA ARG A 10 1.37 -5.75 -18.05
C ARG A 10 1.71 -5.95 -16.58
N ALA A 11 1.79 -7.20 -16.13
CA ALA A 11 2.30 -7.51 -14.81
C ALA A 11 3.71 -6.92 -14.76
N SER A 12 3.82 -5.71 -14.23
CA SER A 12 5.08 -5.00 -14.09
C SER A 12 5.85 -5.81 -13.05
N LEU A 13 6.89 -6.50 -13.52
CA LEU A 13 7.81 -7.19 -12.63
C LEU A 13 8.34 -6.18 -11.61
N PHE A 14 8.48 -6.62 -10.36
CA PHE A 14 9.06 -5.79 -9.33
C PHE A 14 10.47 -5.37 -9.73
N THR A 15 10.74 -4.06 -9.73
CA THR A 15 12.08 -3.50 -9.77
C THR A 15 12.21 -2.47 -8.65
N GLN A 16 13.43 -2.25 -8.17
CA GLN A 16 13.69 -1.28 -7.12
C GLN A 16 13.28 0.14 -7.54
N GLU A 17 13.57 0.52 -8.79
CA GLU A 17 13.22 1.81 -9.37
C GLU A 17 11.70 2.03 -9.43
N LEU A 18 10.94 1.07 -9.95
CA LEU A 18 9.46 1.17 -9.99
C LEU A 18 8.87 1.25 -8.59
N TRP A 19 9.45 0.52 -7.63
CA TRP A 19 9.02 0.60 -6.24
C TRP A 19 9.25 1.99 -5.64
N GLU A 20 10.41 2.59 -5.87
CA GLU A 20 10.73 3.94 -5.42
C GLU A 20 9.82 5.00 -6.08
N GLU A 21 9.55 4.89 -7.38
CA GLU A 21 8.61 5.76 -8.08
C GLU A 21 7.19 5.67 -7.49
N GLN A 22 6.71 4.46 -7.20
CA GLN A 22 5.39 4.27 -6.58
C GLN A 22 5.35 4.87 -5.16
N LEU A 23 6.42 4.73 -4.37
CA LEU A 23 6.52 5.35 -3.05
C LEU A 23 6.48 6.88 -3.13
N VAL A 24 7.27 7.48 -4.02
CA VAL A 24 7.31 8.94 -4.22
C VAL A 24 5.93 9.45 -4.65
N SER A 25 5.30 8.80 -5.63
CA SER A 25 3.96 9.14 -6.10
C SER A 25 2.93 9.06 -4.97
N PHE A 26 2.94 7.98 -4.19
CA PHE A 26 2.02 7.79 -3.07
C PHE A 26 2.16 8.91 -2.02
N ILE A 27 3.38 9.25 -1.61
CA ILE A 27 3.66 10.29 -0.62
C ILE A 27 3.22 11.65 -1.14
N ALA A 28 3.59 11.99 -2.39
CA ALA A 28 3.28 13.28 -3.00
C ALA A 28 1.78 13.50 -3.19
N VAL A 29 1.07 12.54 -3.80
CA VAL A 29 -0.38 12.63 -4.05
C VAL A 29 -1.16 12.68 -2.74
N SER A 30 -0.75 11.90 -1.75
CA SER A 30 -1.40 11.85 -0.44
C SER A 30 -1.00 13.01 0.48
N ARG A 31 -0.08 13.88 0.04
CA ARG A 31 0.48 15.01 0.81
C ARG A 31 1.01 14.58 2.19
N LEU A 32 1.68 13.44 2.23
CA LEU A 32 2.27 12.90 3.44
C LEU A 32 3.70 13.48 3.65
N PRO A 33 4.18 13.58 4.90
CA PRO A 33 5.57 13.94 5.16
C PRO A 33 6.53 12.90 4.57
N PHE A 34 7.61 13.36 3.92
CA PHE A 34 8.63 12.46 3.37
C PHE A 34 9.31 11.59 4.43
N GLN A 35 9.43 12.08 5.67
CA GLN A 35 9.98 11.29 6.79
C GLN A 35 9.15 10.05 7.14
N LEU A 36 7.95 9.87 6.56
CA LEU A 36 7.13 8.68 6.79
C LEU A 36 7.88 7.37 6.47
N VAL A 37 8.75 7.36 5.46
CA VAL A 37 9.54 6.15 5.09
C VAL A 37 10.59 5.76 6.13
N GLU A 38 10.96 6.71 6.99
CA GLU A 38 11.89 6.48 8.10
C GLU A 38 11.17 5.95 9.34
N HIS A 39 9.84 6.09 9.40
CA HIS A 39 9.06 5.68 10.56
C HIS A 39 9.09 4.14 10.73
N PRO A 40 9.47 3.62 11.92
CA PRO A 40 9.59 2.17 12.12
C PRO A 40 8.32 1.40 11.82
N GLN A 41 7.14 1.96 12.17
CA GLN A 41 5.86 1.31 11.88
C GLN A 41 5.58 1.18 10.38
N PHE A 42 5.99 2.17 9.56
CA PHE A 42 5.82 2.10 8.11
C PHE A 42 6.64 0.94 7.53
N ARG A 43 7.91 0.82 7.95
CA ARG A 43 8.78 -0.30 7.55
C ARG A 43 8.25 -1.65 8.04
N SER A 44 7.69 -1.70 9.25
CA SER A 44 7.09 -2.91 9.79
C SER A 44 5.85 -3.37 9.01
N LEU A 45 5.03 -2.45 8.50
CA LEU A 45 3.88 -2.80 7.66
C LEU A 45 4.31 -3.48 6.35
N ILE A 46 5.35 -2.95 5.69
CA ILE A 46 5.90 -3.54 4.46
C ILE A 46 6.44 -4.94 4.73
N LYS A 47 7.26 -5.10 5.79
CA LYS A 47 7.78 -6.41 6.20
C LYS A 47 6.67 -7.40 6.50
N MET A 48 5.62 -6.96 7.20
CA MET A 48 4.47 -7.81 7.52
C MET A 48 3.73 -8.25 6.25
N ALA A 49 3.54 -7.35 5.29
CA ALA A 49 2.91 -7.66 4.01
C ALA A 49 3.70 -8.69 3.19
N GLN A 50 5.03 -8.63 3.23
CA GLN A 50 5.91 -9.60 2.55
C GLN A 50 5.84 -11.02 3.14
N LEU A 51 5.42 -11.17 4.40
CA LEU A 51 5.22 -12.48 5.03
C LEU A 51 3.89 -13.13 4.64
N ALA A 52 2.97 -12.40 4.00
CA ALA A 52 1.69 -12.96 3.60
C ALA A 52 1.84 -13.92 2.41
N PRO A 53 1.13 -15.07 2.40
CA PRO A 53 1.19 -16.02 1.28
C PRO A 53 0.62 -15.45 -0.03
N THR A 54 -0.22 -14.42 0.08
CA THR A 54 -0.83 -13.69 -1.02
C THR A 54 -0.86 -12.20 -0.68
N CYS A 55 -1.01 -11.34 -1.69
CA CYS A 55 -1.13 -9.89 -1.49
C CYS A 55 -2.25 -9.59 -0.46
N PRO A 56 -1.94 -8.95 0.67
CA PRO A 56 -2.94 -8.67 1.70
C PRO A 56 -3.91 -7.59 1.22
N GLU A 57 -5.20 -7.80 1.48
CA GLU A 57 -6.21 -6.80 1.20
C GLU A 57 -6.07 -5.60 2.14
N VAL A 58 -6.14 -4.39 1.57
CA VAL A 58 -6.16 -3.15 2.35
C VAL A 58 -7.59 -2.87 2.79
N PRO A 59 -7.89 -2.85 4.11
CA PRO A 59 -9.24 -2.59 4.59
C PRO A 59 -9.70 -1.16 4.26
N SER A 60 -11.01 -0.97 4.10
CA SER A 60 -11.59 0.35 3.88
C SER A 60 -11.38 1.29 5.08
N ALA A 61 -11.43 2.61 4.81
CA ALA A 61 -11.33 3.64 5.85
C ALA A 61 -12.36 3.45 6.98
N LYS A 62 -13.58 3.01 6.66
CA LYS A 62 -14.62 2.69 7.66
C LYS A 62 -14.18 1.56 8.59
N THR A 63 -13.58 0.51 8.04
CA THR A 63 -13.08 -0.63 8.82
C THR A 63 -11.91 -0.23 9.71
N ILE A 64 -10.95 0.55 9.18
CA ILE A 64 -9.81 1.07 9.96
C ILE A 64 -10.30 1.96 11.11
N ARG A 65 -11.21 2.90 10.83
CA ARG A 65 -11.78 3.78 11.87
C ARG A 65 -12.48 3.00 12.98
N ARG A 66 -13.28 1.98 12.62
CA ARG A 66 -13.96 1.12 13.61
C ARG A 66 -12.94 0.37 14.48
N ARG A 67 -11.89 -0.19 13.88
CA ARG A 67 -10.82 -0.89 14.62
C ARG A 67 -10.12 0.04 15.60
N LEU A 68 -9.77 1.26 15.15
CA LEU A 68 -9.16 2.27 16.03
C LEU A 68 -10.07 2.61 17.22
N GLN A 69 -11.36 2.79 16.99
CA GLN A 69 -12.33 3.05 18.07
C GLN A 69 -12.42 1.91 19.08
N SER A 70 -12.38 0.65 18.62
CA SER A 70 -12.35 -0.52 19.52
C SER A 70 -11.07 -0.55 20.34
N THR A 71 -9.90 -0.38 19.71
CA THR A 71 -8.60 -0.41 20.40
C THR A 71 -8.46 0.71 21.44
N VAL A 72 -9.03 1.89 21.19
CA VAL A 72 -9.01 3.00 22.16
C VAL A 72 -9.97 2.77 23.33
N LYS A 73 -11.08 2.04 23.13
CA LYS A 73 -12.03 1.70 24.21
C LYS A 73 -11.53 0.57 25.13
N GLU A 74 -10.60 -0.25 24.65
CA GLU A 74 -9.99 -1.34 25.41
C GLU A 74 -8.76 -0.88 26.23
N ARG A 75 -8.38 0.40 26.13
CA ARG A 75 -7.33 1.04 26.94
C ARG A 75 -7.93 2.01 27.94
#